data_AF-A0A2M8ARP6-F1
#
_entry.id   AF-A0A2M8ARP6-F1
#
_cell.length_a   1.000
_cell.length_b   1.000
_cell.length_c   1.000
_cell.angle_alpha   90.00
_cell.angle_beta   90.00
_cell.angle_gamma   90.00
#
_symmetry.space_group_name_H-M   'P 1'
#
loop_
_entity.id
_entity.type
_entity.pdbx_description
1 polymer ?
#
loop_
_entity_poly.entity_id
_entity_poly.type
_entity_poly.pdbx_seq_one_letter_code
_entity_poly.pdbx_strand_id
1 'polypeptide(L)'
;MVYSVHTVHTVHSVHFKNRIFRTAFLCSREIPASVVLKCYDWAIKQREKGNCVISGFHSKIEKDVFHYLLAGTQPVIMTLARGMKEKIEPELKAAVDAGRLLIATPFENSVQRVTAETAERRNRFMIELADEVVIGFASKGGMLERLIVEVKGKVIVQV
;
A
#
# COMPACT_ATOMS: atom_id res chain seq x y z
N MET A 1 -21.70 21.66 3.96
CA MET A 1 -20.48 21.52 3.14
C MET A 1 -20.14 20.04 3.11
N VAL A 2 -20.62 19.34 2.08
CA VAL A 2 -20.54 17.87 1.98
C VAL A 2 -19.16 17.54 1.42
N TYR A 3 -18.29 16.93 2.21
CA TYR A 3 -17.02 16.42 1.73
C TYR A 3 -17.32 15.32 0.71
N SER A 4 -17.00 15.55 -0.57
CA SER A 4 -17.15 14.53 -1.59
C SER A 4 -16.14 13.43 -1.32
N VAL A 5 -16.60 12.36 -0.69
CA VAL A 5 -15.90 11.09 -0.63
C VAL A 5 -15.96 10.55 -2.06
N HIS A 6 -14.94 10.79 -2.86
CA HIS A 6 -14.81 10.11 -4.15
C HIS A 6 -14.57 8.64 -3.86
N THR A 7 -15.66 7.87 -3.83
CA THR A 7 -15.63 6.42 -3.93
C THR A 7 -15.06 6.09 -5.31
N VAL A 8 -13.75 5.86 -5.39
CA VAL A 8 -13.09 5.45 -6.63
C VAL A 8 -13.45 4.00 -6.91
N HIS A 9 -14.65 3.77 -7.43
CA HIS A 9 -15.05 2.48 -8.00
C HIS A 9 -14.47 2.26 -9.40
N THR A 10 -13.71 3.19 -9.97
CA THR A 10 -13.02 2.99 -11.24
C THR A 10 -11.83 3.93 -11.30
N VAL A 11 -10.62 3.39 -11.44
CA VAL A 11 -9.39 4.16 -11.70
C VAL A 11 -9.35 4.57 -13.17
N HIS A 12 -10.38 5.26 -13.66
CA HIS A 12 -10.37 5.84 -15.00
C HIS A 12 -11.21 7.12 -15.02
N SER A 13 -10.59 8.22 -14.61
CA SER A 13 -10.66 9.58 -15.17
C SER A 13 -9.97 10.47 -14.13
N VAL A 14 -8.89 11.18 -14.42
CA VAL A 14 -8.84 12.46 -15.14
C VAL A 14 -7.43 12.63 -15.72
N HIS A 15 -7.32 13.05 -16.98
CA HIS A 15 -6.16 13.65 -17.65
C HIS A 15 -4.80 13.57 -16.92
N PHE A 16 -4.02 12.50 -17.16
CA PHE A 16 -2.57 12.52 -16.93
C PHE A 16 -1.85 11.95 -18.15
N LYS A 17 -1.13 12.82 -18.87
CA LYS A 17 -0.25 12.45 -19.99
C LYS A 17 0.95 11.58 -19.57
N ASN A 18 1.14 11.26 -18.29
CA ASN A 18 2.16 10.33 -17.82
C ASN A 18 1.62 9.44 -16.69
N ARG A 19 1.68 8.12 -16.90
CA ARG A 19 1.41 7.13 -15.85
C ARG A 19 2.54 7.22 -14.82
N ILE A 20 2.20 7.51 -13.56
CA ILE A 20 3.16 7.42 -12.45
C ILE A 20 3.53 5.96 -12.23
N PHE A 21 4.83 5.65 -12.14
CA PHE A 21 5.33 4.32 -11.78
C PHE A 21 5.08 4.06 -10.29
N ARG A 22 4.47 2.93 -9.96
CA ARG A 22 4.06 2.59 -8.60
C ARG A 22 4.75 1.32 -8.12
N THR A 23 5.40 1.40 -6.96
CA THR A 23 5.98 0.22 -6.32
C THR A 23 5.08 -0.23 -5.17
N ALA A 24 4.56 -1.46 -5.21
CA ALA A 24 3.86 -2.05 -4.07
C ALA A 24 4.86 -2.60 -3.06
N PHE A 25 4.72 -2.25 -1.79
CA PHE A 25 5.44 -2.88 -0.69
C PHE A 25 4.50 -3.81 0.08
N LEU A 26 4.86 -5.08 0.16
CA LEU A 26 4.17 -6.07 0.98
C LEU A 26 5.15 -6.77 1.92
N CYS A 27 4.69 -7.09 3.12
CA CYS A 27 5.51 -7.80 4.08
C CYS A 27 4.65 -8.70 4.98
N SER A 28 5.14 -9.90 5.26
CA SER A 28 4.60 -10.77 6.31
C SER A 28 4.55 -10.04 7.66
N ARG A 29 3.64 -10.50 8.53
CA ARG A 29 3.50 -9.92 9.87
C ARG A 29 4.70 -10.23 10.77
N GLU A 30 5.19 -11.46 10.70
CA GLU A 30 6.34 -11.93 11.45
C GLU A 30 7.55 -11.98 10.52
N ILE A 31 8.61 -11.25 10.91
CA ILE A 31 9.82 -11.09 10.12
C ILE A 31 11.07 -11.27 10.98
N PRO A 32 12.17 -11.79 10.43
CA PRO A 32 13.45 -11.83 11.12
C PRO A 32 13.99 -10.42 11.38
N ALA A 33 14.65 -10.23 12.52
CA ALA A 33 15.27 -8.95 12.88
C ALA A 33 16.26 -8.44 11.82
N SER A 34 16.96 -9.35 11.13
CA SER A 34 17.92 -9.05 10.06
C SER A 34 17.27 -8.38 8.83
N VAL A 35 15.96 -8.47 8.66
CA VAL A 35 15.21 -7.91 7.52
C VAL A 35 14.58 -6.56 7.86
N VAL A 36 14.40 -6.26 9.15
CA VAL A 36 13.78 -5.01 9.65
C VAL A 36 14.52 -3.78 9.13
N LEU A 37 15.84 -3.72 9.32
CA LEU A 37 16.65 -2.57 8.91
C LEU A 37 16.62 -2.37 7.39
N LYS A 38 16.65 -3.46 6.61
CA LYS A 38 16.56 -3.40 5.15
C LYS A 38 15.25 -2.77 4.68
N CYS A 39 14.13 -3.06 5.37
CA CYS A 39 12.84 -2.44 5.06
C CYS A 39 12.86 -0.93 5.34
N TYR A 40 13.52 -0.50 6.42
CA TYR A 40 13.66 0.93 6.75
C TYR A 40 14.53 1.66 5.73
N ASP A 41 15.70 1.10 5.41
CA ASP A 41 16.61 1.66 4.40
C ASP A 41 15.92 1.77 3.04
N TRP A 42 15.15 0.74 2.67
CA TRP A 42 14.35 0.75 1.46
C TRP A 42 13.32 1.89 1.48
N ALA A 43 12.57 2.07 2.58
CA ALA A 43 11.55 3.10 2.69
C ALA A 43 12.14 4.52 2.60
N ILE A 44 13.26 4.75 3.28
CA ILE A 44 14.03 6.00 3.24
C ILE A 44 14.49 6.29 1.81
N LYS A 45 15.04 5.28 1.12
CA LYS A 45 15.48 5.41 -0.27
C LYS A 45 14.33 5.72 -1.24
N GLN A 46 13.16 5.08 -1.07
CA GLN A 46 12.00 5.39 -1.91
C GLN A 46 11.50 6.82 -1.68
N ARG A 47 11.48 7.26 -0.42
CA ARG A 47 11.15 8.63 -0.04
C ARG A 47 12.07 9.64 -0.72
N GLU A 48 13.38 9.47 -0.58
CA GLU A 48 14.39 10.37 -1.14
C GLU A 48 14.34 10.44 -2.66
N LYS A 49 13.99 9.33 -3.32
CA LYS A 49 13.81 9.27 -4.77
C LYS A 49 12.49 9.84 -5.26
N GLY A 50 11.56 10.17 -4.38
CA GLY A 50 10.24 10.66 -4.79
C GLY A 50 9.32 9.57 -5.37
N ASN A 51 9.62 8.29 -5.14
CA ASN A 51 8.90 7.18 -5.77
C ASN A 51 7.51 6.98 -5.15
N CYS A 52 6.52 6.65 -6.00
CA CYS A 52 5.18 6.36 -5.52
C CYS A 52 5.10 4.95 -4.91
N VAL A 53 4.71 4.86 -3.63
CA VAL A 53 4.61 3.59 -2.91
C VAL A 53 3.16 3.24 -2.59
N ILE A 54 2.78 1.99 -2.88
CA ILE A 54 1.49 1.40 -2.49
C ILE A 54 1.71 0.39 -1.37
N SER A 55 0.93 0.43 -0.30
CA SER A 55 0.88 -0.66 0.67
C SER A 55 -0.44 -0.59 1.45
N GLY A 56 -0.69 -1.55 2.35
CA GLY A 56 -1.82 -1.45 3.28
C GLY A 56 -1.43 -1.10 4.70
N PHE A 57 -0.13 -0.99 5.02
CA PHE A 57 0.34 -0.42 6.29
C PHE A 57 -0.30 -1.07 7.54
N HIS A 58 -0.47 -2.40 7.49
CA HIS A 58 -1.21 -3.17 8.50
C HIS A 58 -0.28 -3.82 9.53
N SER A 59 0.81 -4.46 9.09
CA SER A 59 1.77 -5.07 10.00
C SER A 59 2.63 -4.02 10.70
N LYS A 60 3.31 -4.41 11.80
CA LYS A 60 4.22 -3.50 12.52
C LYS A 60 5.26 -2.90 11.57
N ILE A 61 5.91 -3.74 10.76
CA ILE A 61 6.92 -3.29 9.80
C ILE A 61 6.33 -2.41 8.70
N GLU A 62 5.14 -2.72 8.18
CA GLU A 62 4.52 -1.85 7.17
C GLU A 62 4.17 -0.48 7.76
N LYS A 63 3.74 -0.40 9.04
CA LYS A 63 3.50 0.89 9.71
C LYS A 63 4.77 1.70 9.92
N ASP A 64 5.87 1.05 10.26
CA ASP A 64 7.18 1.71 10.39
C ASP A 64 7.65 2.22 9.02
N VAL A 65 7.49 1.42 7.95
CA VAL A 65 7.72 1.87 6.56
C VAL A 65 6.85 3.08 6.21
N PHE A 66 5.57 3.05 6.58
CA PHE A 66 4.67 4.18 6.35
C PHE A 66 5.13 5.45 7.05
N HIS A 67 5.62 5.34 8.29
CA HIS A 67 6.17 6.47 9.04
C HIS A 67 7.32 7.13 8.28
N TYR A 68 8.29 6.34 7.78
CA TYR A 68 9.39 6.87 6.98
C TYR A 68 8.89 7.53 5.69
N LEU A 69 7.96 6.89 4.98
CA LEU A 69 7.41 7.44 3.75
C LEU A 69 6.64 8.76 4.00
N LEU A 70 5.84 8.83 5.07
CA LEU A 70 5.09 10.04 5.39
C LEU A 70 5.97 11.23 5.76
N ALA A 71 7.21 11.03 6.17
CA ALA A 71 8.18 12.10 6.41
C ALA A 71 8.66 12.81 5.13
N GLY A 72 8.38 12.26 3.93
CA GLY A 72 8.66 12.93 2.66
C GLY A 72 7.44 13.56 2.00
N THR A 73 7.61 13.99 0.75
CA THR A 73 6.58 14.68 -0.05
C THR A 73 6.05 13.82 -1.21
N GLN A 74 6.61 12.63 -1.41
CA GLN A 74 6.26 11.73 -2.50
C GLN A 74 4.83 11.17 -2.37
N PRO A 75 4.21 10.73 -3.49
CA PRO A 75 2.89 10.11 -3.45
C PRO A 75 2.92 8.76 -2.73
N VAL A 76 1.95 8.54 -1.85
CA VAL A 76 1.75 7.28 -1.13
C VAL A 76 0.31 6.83 -1.30
N ILE A 77 0.10 5.53 -1.54
CA ILE A 77 -1.23 4.92 -1.66
C ILE A 77 -1.41 3.92 -0.53
N MET A 78 -2.34 4.21 0.38
CA MET A 78 -2.77 3.30 1.44
C MET A 78 -3.99 2.50 0.97
N THR A 79 -3.87 1.18 0.91
CA THR A 79 -4.96 0.30 0.47
C THR A 79 -5.58 -0.45 1.64
N LEU A 80 -6.87 -0.24 1.89
CA LEU A 80 -7.61 -0.84 2.99
C LEU A 80 -8.04 -2.28 2.68
N ALA A 81 -7.94 -3.15 3.69
CA ALA A 81 -8.50 -4.50 3.67
C ALA A 81 -9.98 -4.55 4.13
N ARG A 82 -10.73 -3.48 3.86
CA ARG A 82 -12.14 -3.27 4.20
C ARG A 82 -12.68 -2.08 3.39
N GLY A 83 -13.98 -1.84 3.42
CA GLY A 83 -14.62 -0.66 2.84
C GLY A 83 -14.10 0.66 3.42
N MET A 84 -14.42 1.77 2.75
CA MET A 84 -13.92 3.09 3.14
C MET A 84 -14.41 3.48 4.53
N LYS A 85 -13.55 4.15 5.31
CA LYS A 85 -13.95 4.72 6.61
C LYS A 85 -14.68 6.03 6.38
N GLU A 86 -15.72 6.29 7.18
CA GLU A 86 -16.43 7.58 7.18
C GLU A 86 -15.54 8.74 7.68
N LYS A 87 -14.56 8.42 8.53
CA LYS A 87 -13.62 9.39 9.10
C LYS A 87 -12.19 8.95 8.81
N ILE A 88 -11.40 9.89 8.32
CA ILE A 88 -9.95 9.75 8.14
C ILE A 88 -9.30 10.09 9.48
N GLU A 89 -8.32 9.28 9.90
CA GLU A 89 -7.55 9.55 11.11
C GLU A 89 -6.85 10.93 11.01
N PRO A 90 -6.82 11.73 12.08
CA PRO A 90 -6.20 13.06 12.05
C PRO A 90 -4.76 13.06 11.56
N GLU A 91 -3.99 12.02 11.89
CA GLU A 91 -2.60 11.82 11.47
C GLU A 91 -2.43 11.66 9.94
N LEU A 92 -3.46 11.19 9.25
CA LEU A 92 -3.46 11.01 7.80
C LEU A 92 -3.99 12.24 7.07
N LYS A 93 -4.85 13.02 7.74
CA LYS A 93 -5.59 14.13 7.12
C LYS A 93 -4.67 15.15 6.45
N ALA A 94 -3.58 15.54 7.10
CA ALA A 94 -2.63 16.49 6.52
C ALA A 94 -2.00 15.99 5.21
N ALA A 95 -1.69 14.69 5.12
CA ALA A 95 -1.14 14.09 3.91
C ALA A 95 -2.19 13.93 2.79
N VAL A 96 -3.44 13.66 3.14
CA VAL A 96 -4.56 13.61 2.21
C VAL A 96 -4.87 15.00 1.64
N ASP A 97 -4.98 16.00 2.51
CA ASP A 97 -5.27 17.39 2.12
C ASP A 97 -4.15 17.97 1.22
N ALA A 98 -2.90 17.57 1.46
CA ALA A 98 -1.75 17.91 0.62
C ALA A 98 -1.71 17.16 -0.72
N GLY A 99 -2.68 16.28 -1.01
CA GLY A 99 -2.74 15.51 -2.26
C GLY A 99 -1.66 14.45 -2.43
N ARG A 100 -0.90 14.13 -1.37
CA ARG A 100 0.21 13.16 -1.42
C ARG A 100 -0.15 11.79 -0.86
N LEU A 101 -1.24 11.65 -0.10
CA LEU A 101 -1.76 10.37 0.36
C LEU A 101 -3.11 10.08 -0.27
N LEU A 102 -3.19 8.98 -1.03
CA LEU A 102 -4.44 8.41 -1.52
C LEU A 102 -4.83 7.21 -0.65
N ILE A 103 -6.06 7.20 -0.13
CA ILE A 103 -6.63 6.04 0.53
C ILE A 103 -7.54 5.33 -0.48
N ALA A 104 -7.26 4.06 -0.75
CA ALA A 104 -7.97 3.23 -1.72
C ALA A 104 -8.52 1.96 -1.07
N THR A 105 -9.54 1.36 -1.67
CA THR A 105 -10.09 0.08 -1.23
C THR A 105 -10.72 -0.67 -2.40
N PRO A 106 -10.53 -1.99 -2.54
CA PRO A 106 -11.26 -2.82 -3.50
C PRO A 106 -12.61 -3.33 -2.96
N PHE A 107 -13.06 -2.82 -1.81
CA PHE A 107 -14.26 -3.28 -1.11
C PHE A 107 -15.35 -2.23 -1.09
N GLU A 108 -16.60 -2.69 -1.15
CA GLU A 108 -17.75 -1.86 -0.83
C GLU A 108 -17.70 -1.38 0.62
N ASN A 109 -18.36 -0.25 0.89
CA ASN A 109 -18.49 0.31 2.24
C ASN A 109 -19.18 -0.64 3.22
N SER A 110 -19.94 -1.63 2.75
CA SER A 110 -20.57 -2.66 3.59
C SER A 110 -19.55 -3.60 4.28
N VAL A 111 -18.34 -3.74 3.72
CA VAL A 111 -17.29 -4.60 4.29
C VAL A 111 -16.59 -3.88 5.43
N GLN A 112 -17.02 -4.10 6.67
CA GLN A 112 -16.53 -3.34 7.82
C GLN A 112 -15.35 -4.00 8.55
N ARG A 113 -15.19 -5.32 8.44
CA ARG A 113 -14.19 -6.10 9.18
C ARG A 113 -13.01 -6.50 8.31
N VAL A 114 -11.81 -6.33 8.85
CA VAL A 114 -10.59 -6.89 8.26
C VAL A 114 -10.50 -8.38 8.64
N THR A 115 -10.28 -9.21 7.65
CA THR A 115 -10.16 -10.68 7.73
C THR A 115 -8.93 -11.13 6.94
N ALA A 116 -8.57 -12.41 7.04
CA ALA A 116 -7.52 -12.97 6.19
C ALA A 116 -7.88 -12.86 4.70
N GLU A 117 -9.12 -13.20 4.35
CA GLU A 117 -9.62 -13.14 2.97
C GLU A 117 -9.58 -11.72 2.38
N THR A 118 -10.08 -10.73 3.14
CA THR A 118 -10.05 -9.33 2.70
C THR A 118 -8.62 -8.78 2.65
N ALA A 119 -7.73 -9.21 3.55
CA ALA A 119 -6.31 -8.86 3.46
C ALA A 119 -5.66 -9.45 2.19
N GLU A 120 -5.99 -10.69 1.81
CA GLU A 120 -5.49 -11.33 0.60
C GLU A 120 -6.00 -10.63 -0.67
N ARG A 121 -7.31 -10.36 -0.76
CA ARG A 121 -7.90 -9.64 -1.90
C ARG A 121 -7.33 -8.22 -2.02
N ARG A 122 -7.08 -7.53 -0.90
CA ARG A 122 -6.36 -6.26 -0.89
C ARG A 122 -4.95 -6.40 -1.42
N ASN A 123 -4.20 -7.42 -0.99
CA ASN A 123 -2.83 -7.65 -1.46
C ASN A 123 -2.80 -7.89 -2.98
N ARG A 124 -3.73 -8.70 -3.50
CA ARG A 124 -3.86 -8.95 -4.94
C ARG A 124 -4.13 -7.67 -5.72
N PHE A 125 -5.07 -6.85 -5.24
CA PHE A 125 -5.37 -5.54 -5.82
C PHE A 125 -4.14 -4.62 -5.88
N MET A 126 -3.33 -4.56 -4.81
CA MET A 126 -2.10 -3.75 -4.81
C MET A 126 -1.08 -4.25 -5.84
N ILE A 127 -0.90 -5.57 -5.94
CA ILE A 127 0.04 -6.19 -6.89
C ILE A 127 -0.39 -5.93 -8.33
N GLU A 128 -1.68 -6.03 -8.63
CA GLU A 128 -2.22 -5.75 -9.97
C GLU A 128 -2.01 -4.29 -10.38
N LEU A 129 -2.22 -3.36 -9.45
CA LEU A 129 -2.08 -1.92 -9.69
C LEU A 129 -0.63 -1.44 -9.83
N ALA A 130 0.32 -2.13 -9.18
CA ALA A 130 1.72 -1.73 -9.15
C ALA A 130 2.49 -2.11 -10.41
N ASP A 131 3.50 -1.33 -10.75
CA ASP A 131 4.46 -1.63 -11.82
C ASP A 131 5.55 -2.61 -11.33
N GLU A 132 5.93 -2.47 -10.07
CA GLU A 132 6.90 -3.31 -9.37
C GLU A 132 6.35 -3.72 -8.01
N VAL A 133 6.69 -4.93 -7.57
CA VAL A 133 6.36 -5.44 -6.24
C VAL A 133 7.65 -5.65 -5.46
N VAL A 134 7.77 -4.99 -4.31
CA VAL A 134 8.84 -5.21 -3.34
C VAL A 134 8.28 -5.99 -2.15
N ILE A 135 8.93 -7.11 -1.85
CA ILE A 135 8.63 -7.96 -0.72
C ILE A 135 9.66 -7.67 0.38
N GLY A 136 9.20 -7.09 1.49
CA GLY A 136 10.05 -6.94 2.68
C GLY A 136 10.47 -8.31 3.21
N PHE A 137 9.49 -9.17 3.47
CA PHE A 137 9.69 -10.57 3.83
C PHE A 137 8.43 -11.37 3.51
N ALA A 138 8.60 -12.60 3.03
CA ALA A 138 7.51 -13.56 2.87
C ALA A 138 7.82 -14.81 3.72
N SER A 139 6.95 -15.10 4.69
CA SER A 139 7.08 -16.29 5.53
C SER A 139 6.77 -17.54 4.71
N LYS A 140 7.58 -18.59 4.89
CA LYS A 140 7.37 -19.89 4.23
C LYS A 140 5.98 -20.46 4.55
N GLY A 141 5.27 -20.92 3.53
CA GLY A 141 3.88 -21.40 3.59
C GLY A 141 2.84 -20.31 3.85
N GLY A 142 3.26 -19.05 3.96
CA GLY A 142 2.38 -17.92 4.29
C GLY A 142 1.54 -17.47 3.10
N MET A 143 0.48 -16.70 3.39
CA MET A 143 -0.38 -16.07 2.38
C MET A 143 0.41 -15.29 1.34
N LEU A 144 1.38 -14.47 1.77
CA LEU A 144 2.15 -13.63 0.87
C LEU A 144 3.03 -14.46 -0.08
N GLU A 145 3.67 -15.52 0.42
CA GLU A 145 4.47 -16.44 -0.41
C GLU A 145 3.61 -17.12 -1.49
N ARG A 146 2.42 -17.61 -1.13
CA ARG A 146 1.49 -18.21 -2.11
C ARG A 146 1.06 -17.18 -3.15
N LEU A 147 0.72 -15.97 -2.71
CA LEU A 147 0.24 -14.91 -3.59
C LEU A 147 1.30 -14.46 -4.61
N ILE A 148 2.56 -14.33 -4.22
CA ILE A 148 3.64 -13.93 -5.14
C ILE A 148 3.95 -15.00 -6.21
N VAL A 149 3.71 -16.28 -5.90
CA VAL A 149 3.88 -17.38 -6.86
C VAL A 149 2.77 -17.39 -7.91
N GLU A 150 1.56 -17.00 -7.55
CA GLU A 150 0.41 -16.95 -8.47
C GLU A 150 0.50 -15.79 -9.48
N VAL A 151 1.12 -14.68 -9.08
CA VAL A 151 1.18 -13.47 -9.88
C VAL A 151 2.19 -13.64 -11.02
N LYS A 152 1.73 -13.42 -12.25
CA LYS A 152 2.56 -13.47 -13.46
C LYS A 152 2.82 -12.07 -14.01
N GLY A 153 3.97 -11.89 -14.67
CA GLY A 153 4.26 -10.66 -15.43
C GLY A 153 4.54 -9.42 -14.57
N LYS A 154 4.83 -9.60 -13.27
CA LYS A 154 5.26 -8.52 -12.37
C LYS A 154 6.72 -8.71 -12.00
N VAL A 155 7.46 -7.60 -11.92
CA VAL A 155 8.81 -7.60 -11.35
C VAL A 155 8.66 -7.70 -9.84
N ILE A 156 9.19 -8.78 -9.26
CA ILE A 156 9.17 -9.03 -7.82
C ILE A 156 10.60 -8.94 -7.30
N VAL A 157 10.82 -8.06 -6.33
CA VAL A 157 12.13 -7.78 -5.74
C VAL A 157 12.06 -7.97 -4.23
N GLN A 158 13.15 -8.41 -3.60
CA GLN A 158 13.26 -8.41 -2.13
C GLN A 158 14.14 -7.24 -1.67
N VAL A 159 13.86 -6.74 -0.46
CA VAL A 159 14.66 -5.67 0.19
C VAL A 159 16.08 -6.12 0.57
#